data_AF-A0AAU3WTE9-F1
#
_entry.id   AF-A0AAU3WTE9-F1
#
_cell.length_a   1.000
_cell.length_b   1.000
_cell.length_c   1.000
_cell.angle_alpha   90.00
_cell.angle_beta   90.00
_cell.angle_gamma   90.00
#
_symmetry.space_group_name_H-M   'P 1'
#
loop_
_entity.id
_entity.type
_entity.pdbx_description
1 polymer ?
#
loop_
_entity_poly.entity_id
_entity_poly.type
_entity_poly.pdbx_seq_one_letter_code
_entity_poly.pdbx_strand_id
1 'polypeptide(L)'
;MTALRVSNWPIYGTHEWLRLDPQDPRVYAAILEAAEWHRITEERNRANSFLLALATQRQAAEAKAKRGLTTRSRPPHKLTATAGWPPIQIPGRPGEYLTYQETIE
;
A
#
# COMPACT_ATOMS: atom_id res chain seq x y z
N MET A 1 38.09 4.04 11.92
CA MET A 1 38.38 2.63 11.56
C MET A 1 39.87 2.33 11.69
N THR A 2 40.44 2.48 12.88
CA THR A 2 41.88 2.31 13.13
C THR A 2 42.31 0.84 13.17
N ALA A 3 41.36 -0.09 13.39
CA ALA A 3 41.62 -1.51 13.56
C ALA A 3 42.13 -2.22 12.28
N LEU A 4 41.68 -1.78 11.10
CA LEU A 4 42.06 -2.40 9.81
C LEU A 4 43.25 -1.70 9.13
N ARG A 5 43.75 -0.59 9.70
CA ARG A 5 44.84 0.25 9.16
C ARG A 5 44.66 0.68 7.70
N VAL A 6 43.43 0.73 7.20
CA VAL A 6 43.07 1.24 5.88
C VAL A 6 42.27 2.53 6.04
N SER A 7 42.63 3.55 5.25
CA SER A 7 42.04 4.89 5.29
C SER A 7 41.21 5.23 4.05
N ASN A 8 41.28 4.39 3.01
CA ASN A 8 40.52 4.53 1.78
C ASN A 8 40.16 3.14 1.24
N TRP A 9 38.93 2.96 0.80
CA TRP A 9 38.42 1.72 0.20
C TRP A 9 37.31 2.06 -0.80
N PRO A 10 37.12 1.23 -1.85
CA PRO A 10 36.03 1.42 -2.79
C PRO A 10 34.68 1.10 -2.14
N ILE A 11 33.61 1.71 -2.66
CA ILE A 11 32.24 1.43 -2.20
C ILE A 11 31.91 -0.05 -2.44
N TYR A 12 31.30 -0.70 -1.46
CA TYR A 12 30.85 -2.09 -1.55
C TYR A 12 30.04 -2.36 -2.83
N GLY A 13 30.33 -3.48 -3.49
CA GLY A 13 29.61 -3.93 -4.69
C GLY A 13 29.97 -3.20 -5.98
N THR A 14 30.84 -2.18 -5.94
CA THR A 14 31.35 -1.54 -7.16
C THR A 14 32.36 -2.44 -7.89
N HIS A 15 32.61 -2.12 -9.16
CA HIS A 15 33.59 -2.87 -9.97
C HIS A 15 35.02 -2.81 -9.40
N GLU A 16 35.38 -1.70 -8.77
CA GLU A 16 36.67 -1.56 -8.08
C GLU A 16 36.76 -2.47 -6.86
N TRP A 17 35.68 -2.59 -6.09
CA TRP A 17 35.59 -3.50 -4.95
C TRP A 17 35.67 -4.98 -5.37
N LEU A 18 34.98 -5.35 -6.46
CA LEU A 18 34.97 -6.72 -6.98
C LEU A 18 36.33 -7.19 -7.51
N ARG A 19 37.24 -6.26 -7.83
CA ARG A 19 38.60 -6.56 -8.29
C ARG A 19 39.61 -6.74 -7.15
N LEU A 20 39.23 -6.42 -5.91
CA LEU A 20 40.11 -6.61 -4.77
C LEU A 20 40.30 -8.08 -4.47
N ASP A 21 41.48 -8.42 -3.94
CA ASP A 21 41.70 -9.76 -3.38
C ASP A 21 40.78 -9.96 -2.17
N PRO A 22 40.13 -11.14 -2.00
CA PRO A 22 39.23 -11.39 -0.88
C PRO A 22 39.86 -11.23 0.51
N GLN A 23 41.19 -11.36 0.63
CA GLN A 23 41.93 -11.17 1.88
C GLN A 23 42.42 -9.72 2.07
N ASP A 24 42.18 -8.83 1.11
CA ASP A 24 42.50 -7.41 1.26
C ASP A 24 41.60 -6.79 2.34
N PRO A 25 42.16 -6.15 3.40
CA PRO A 25 41.37 -5.54 4.48
C PRO A 25 40.40 -4.46 3.99
N ARG A 26 40.61 -3.88 2.80
CA ARG A 26 39.68 -2.93 2.16
C ARG A 26 38.33 -3.57 1.83
N VAL A 27 38.29 -4.88 1.55
CA VAL A 27 37.03 -5.62 1.33
C VAL A 27 36.16 -5.53 2.57
N TYR A 28 36.74 -5.84 3.73
CA TYR A 28 36.03 -5.85 5.01
C TYR A 28 35.62 -4.43 5.44
N ALA A 29 36.47 -3.43 5.21
CA ALA A 29 36.14 -2.03 5.50
C ALA A 29 34.90 -1.56 4.71
N ALA A 30 34.83 -1.86 3.42
CA ALA A 30 33.69 -1.52 2.58
C ALA A 30 32.39 -2.24 3.01
N ILE A 31 32.48 -3.50 3.41
CA ILE A 31 31.31 -4.26 3.93
C ILE A 31 30.76 -3.59 5.20
N LEU A 32 31.63 -3.23 6.14
CA LEU A 32 31.20 -2.58 7.39
C LEU A 32 30.54 -1.23 7.12
N GLU A 33 31.12 -0.42 6.23
CA GLU A 33 30.52 0.87 5.85
C GLU A 33 29.13 0.67 5.21
N ALA A 34 29.00 -0.28 4.29
CA ALA A 34 27.72 -0.59 3.66
C ALA A 34 26.67 -1.08 4.67
N ALA A 35 27.09 -1.91 5.64
CA ALA A 35 26.21 -2.39 6.71
C ALA A 35 25.71 -1.24 7.60
N GLU A 36 26.57 -0.28 7.95
CA GLU A 36 26.16 0.92 8.69
C GLU A 36 25.19 1.79 7.88
N TRP A 37 25.46 2.01 6.59
CA TRP A 37 24.53 2.73 5.72
C TRP A 37 23.17 2.05 5.63
N HIS A 38 23.15 0.71 5.54
CA HIS A 38 21.92 -0.06 5.55
C HIS A 38 21.15 0.11 6.87
N ARG A 39 21.82 -0.03 8.02
CA ARG A 39 21.21 0.19 9.34
C ARG A 39 20.58 1.58 9.48
N ILE A 40 21.32 2.63 9.10
CA ILE A 40 20.83 4.02 9.13
C ILE A 40 19.63 4.19 8.19
N THR A 41 19.67 3.59 7.02
CA THR A 41 18.57 3.65 6.04
C THR A 41 17.31 2.97 6.56
N GLU A 42 17.46 1.79 7.16
CA GLU A 42 16.35 1.06 7.78
C GLU A 42 15.71 1.84 8.93
N GLU A 43 16.51 2.48 9.79
CA GLU A 43 16.02 3.36 10.86
C GLU A 43 15.21 4.53 10.30
N ARG A 44 15.70 5.18 9.22
CA ARG A 44 14.96 6.25 8.53
C ARG A 44 13.68 5.76 7.89
N ASN A 45 13.70 4.61 7.22
CA ASN A 45 12.52 4.01 6.59
C ASN A 45 11.46 3.71 7.63
N ARG A 46 11.86 3.17 8.78
CA ARG A 46 10.96 2.89 9.91
C ARG A 46 10.32 4.18 10.43
N ALA A 47 11.10 5.24 10.65
CA ALA A 47 10.58 6.53 11.08
C ALA A 47 9.60 7.14 10.05
N ASN A 48 9.94 7.08 8.76
CA ASN A 48 9.11 7.60 7.67
C ASN A 48 7.80 6.83 7.51
N SER A 49 7.81 5.51 7.73
CA SER A 49 6.63 4.66 7.56
C SER A 49 5.44 5.13 8.41
N PHE A 50 5.70 5.54 9.65
CA PHE A 50 4.67 6.04 10.57
C PHE A 50 4.08 7.38 10.09
N LEU A 51 4.93 8.30 9.64
CA LEU A 51 4.50 9.60 9.14
C LEU A 51 3.65 9.46 7.88
N LEU A 52 4.04 8.58 6.96
CA LEU A 52 3.27 8.27 5.75
C LEU A 52 1.90 7.68 6.11
N ALA A 53 1.85 6.70 7.02
CA ALA A 53 0.59 6.10 7.45
C ALA A 53 -0.37 7.15 8.04
N LEU A 54 0.14 8.05 8.89
CA LEU A 54 -0.66 9.13 9.47
C LEU A 54 -1.18 10.10 8.40
N ALA A 55 -0.32 10.47 7.44
CA ALA A 55 -0.70 11.34 6.32
C ALA A 55 -1.80 10.69 5.47
N THR A 56 -1.67 9.41 5.14
CA THR A 56 -2.68 8.64 4.39
C THR A 56 -4.01 8.57 5.16
N GLN A 57 -3.97 8.33 6.47
CA GLN A 57 -5.19 8.31 7.29
C GLN A 57 -5.89 9.68 7.31
N ARG A 58 -5.14 10.77 7.44
CA ARG A 58 -5.69 12.14 7.39
C ARG A 58 -6.36 12.42 6.05
N GLN A 59 -5.69 12.11 4.94
CA GLN A 59 -6.25 12.27 3.60
C GLN A 59 -7.53 11.44 3.41
N ALA A 60 -7.56 10.21 3.91
CA ALA A 60 -8.75 9.36 3.84
C ALA A 60 -9.90 9.92 4.68
N ALA A 61 -9.62 10.46 5.87
CA ALA A 61 -10.61 11.12 6.72
C ALA A 61 -11.17 12.39 6.06
N GLU A 62 -10.32 13.23 5.47
CA GLU A 62 -10.72 14.40 4.70
C GLU A 62 -11.58 14.03 3.49
N ALA A 63 -11.19 13.00 2.74
CA ALA A 63 -11.98 12.49 1.62
C ALA A 63 -13.36 11.98 2.07
N LYS A 64 -13.42 11.29 3.21
CA LYS A 64 -14.69 10.82 3.80
C LYS A 64 -15.56 11.98 4.28
N ALA A 65 -14.95 13.00 4.90
CA ALA A 65 -15.64 14.21 5.32
C ALA A 65 -16.22 14.98 4.12
N LYS A 66 -15.43 15.17 3.06
CA LYS A 66 -15.89 15.77 1.79
C LYS A 66 -17.03 14.99 1.14
N ARG A 67 -17.00 13.65 1.24
CA ARG A 67 -18.09 12.80 0.76
C ARG A 67 -19.37 12.89 1.60
N GLY A 68 -19.33 13.57 2.75
CA GLY A 68 -20.49 13.81 3.59
C GLY A 68 -21.21 12.52 3.98
N LEU A 69 -20.63 11.77 4.93
CA LEU A 69 -21.22 10.62 5.64
C LEU A 69 -22.60 10.16 5.14
N THR A 70 -22.62 9.45 4.01
CA THR A 70 -23.65 8.46 3.75
C THR A 70 -22.93 7.16 3.43
N THR A 71 -23.18 6.15 4.25
CA THR A 71 -22.73 4.77 4.04
C THR A 71 -23.28 4.15 2.73
N ARG A 72 -24.01 4.92 1.93
CA ARG A 72 -24.59 4.54 0.64
C ARG A 72 -24.02 5.44 -0.45
N SER A 73 -22.92 4.98 -1.06
CA SER A 73 -22.37 5.59 -2.27
C SER A 73 -23.31 5.49 -3.48
N ARG A 74 -24.27 4.56 -3.45
CA ARG A 74 -25.19 4.34 -4.57
C ARG A 74 -26.59 4.81 -4.17
N PRO A 75 -27.26 5.65 -4.97
CA PRO A 75 -28.68 5.91 -4.75
C PRO A 75 -29.45 4.58 -4.78
N PRO A 76 -30.55 4.45 -4.05
CA PRO A 76 -31.43 3.29 -4.18
C PRO A 76 -31.80 3.09 -5.66
N HIS A 77 -31.51 1.91 -6.19
CA HIS A 77 -31.91 1.57 -7.56
C HIS A 77 -33.30 0.95 -7.52
N LYS A 78 -34.12 1.23 -8.55
CA LYS A 78 -35.39 0.54 -8.72
C LYS A 78 -35.12 -0.92 -9.04
N LEU A 79 -35.79 -1.83 -8.35
CA LEU A 79 -35.73 -3.26 -8.65
C LEU A 79 -36.65 -3.55 -9.83
N THR A 80 -36.19 -4.39 -10.76
CA THR A 80 -36.97 -4.84 -11.92
C THR A 80 -36.91 -6.36 -11.98
N ALA A 81 -38.07 -7.02 -12.06
CA ALA A 81 -38.10 -8.46 -12.25
C ALA A 81 -37.62 -8.81 -13.66
N THR A 82 -36.96 -9.96 -13.81
CA THR A 82 -36.56 -10.48 -15.13
C THR A 82 -37.77 -11.15 -15.78
N ALA A 83 -37.91 -11.03 -17.11
CA ALA A 83 -39.02 -11.66 -17.85
C ALA A 83 -39.07 -13.18 -17.62
N GLY A 84 -40.27 -13.72 -17.48
CA GLY A 84 -40.49 -15.17 -17.27
C GLY A 84 -40.22 -15.68 -15.84
N TRP A 85 -39.79 -14.83 -14.91
CA TRP A 85 -39.64 -15.21 -13.50
C TRP A 85 -40.97 -15.14 -12.74
N PRO A 86 -41.20 -16.02 -11.75
CA PRO A 86 -42.36 -15.92 -10.87
C PRO A 86 -42.28 -14.64 -10.01
N PRO A 87 -43.42 -14.16 -9.46
CA PRO A 87 -43.43 -12.98 -8.59
C PRO A 87 -42.48 -13.12 -7.40
N ILE A 88 -41.58 -12.15 -7.20
CA ILE A 88 -40.55 -12.18 -6.15
C ILE A 88 -41.00 -11.30 -4.99
N GLN A 89 -41.14 -11.86 -3.79
CA GLN A 89 -41.53 -11.09 -2.60
C GLN A 89 -40.46 -10.05 -2.23
N ILE A 90 -40.86 -8.81 -1.95
CA ILE A 90 -39.93 -7.73 -1.60
C ILE A 90 -39.53 -7.85 -0.11
N PRO A 91 -38.23 -7.98 0.22
CA PRO A 91 -37.79 -8.07 1.61
C PRO A 91 -38.22 -6.83 2.41
N GLY A 92 -38.87 -7.06 3.56
CA GLY A 92 -39.39 -6.00 4.42
C GLY A 92 -40.77 -5.46 4.05
N ARG A 93 -41.43 -6.02 3.01
CA ARG A 93 -42.80 -5.65 2.61
C ARG A 93 -43.65 -6.91 2.35
N PRO A 94 -44.16 -7.57 3.41
CA PRO A 94 -44.96 -8.77 3.25
C PRO A 94 -46.25 -8.47 2.47
N GLY A 95 -46.56 -9.27 1.44
CA GLY A 95 -47.70 -9.07 0.55
C GLY A 95 -47.39 -8.29 -0.73
N GLU A 96 -46.25 -7.59 -0.80
CA GLU A 96 -45.78 -6.95 -2.03
C GLU A 96 -44.85 -7.87 -2.82
N TYR A 97 -45.14 -8.02 -4.11
CA TYR A 97 -44.38 -8.85 -5.03
C TYR A 97 -43.89 -8.03 -6.23
N LEU A 98 -42.61 -8.19 -6.56
CA LEU A 98 -41.99 -7.70 -7.77
C LEU A 98 -42.44 -8.59 -8.93
N THR A 99 -43.14 -8.00 -9.89
CA THR A 99 -43.60 -8.68 -11.11
C THR A 99 -42.92 -8.07 -12.32
N TYR A 100 -42.78 -8.86 -13.39
CA TYR A 100 -42.25 -8.34 -14.65
C TYR A 100 -43.23 -7.31 -15.21
N GLN A 101 -42.72 -6.11 -15.46
CA GLN A 101 -43.44 -5.07 -16.19
C GLN A 101 -42.67 -4.79 -17.47
N GLU A 102 -43.36 -4.90 -18.60
CA GLU A 102 -42.85 -4.42 -19.88
C GLU A 102 -42.80 -2.89 -19.79
N THR A 103 -41.60 -2.34 -19.63
CA THR A 103 -41.40 -0.90 -19.67
C THR A 103 -41.67 -0.44 -21.10
N ILE A 104 -42.88 0.02 -21.38
CA ILE A 104 -43.21 0.69 -22.64
C ILE A 104 -42.62 2.10 -22.53
N GLU A 105 -41.57 2.38 -23.29
CA GLU A 105 -41.03 3.74 -23.50
C GLU A 105 -41.96 4.57 -24.38
#